data_AF-A0A158CX99-F1
#
_entry.id   AF-A0A158CX99-F1
#
_cell.length_a   1.000
_cell.length_b   1.000
_cell.length_c   1.000
_cell.angle_alpha   90.00
_cell.angle_beta   90.00
_cell.angle_gamma   90.00
#
_symmetry.space_group_name_H-M   'P 1'
#
loop_
_entity.id
_entity.type
_entity.pdbx_description
1 polymer ?
#
loop_
_entity_poly.entity_id
_entity_poly.type
_entity_poly.pdbx_seq_one_letter_code
_entity_poly.pdbx_strand_id
1 'polypeptide(L)' 'MSGYELARALRAMPHLEGIRLVAITGYGQAEDYQRTREAGFDDHLVKPVDLSALERSLTSPRH' A
#
# COMPACT_ATOMS: atom_id res chain seq x y z
N MET A 1 -2.68 -3.68 -16.43
CA MET A 1 -2.69 -2.75 -15.29
C MET A 1 -2.32 -3.52 -14.03
N SER A 2 -1.16 -3.25 -13.46
CA SER A 2 -0.69 -3.80 -12.19
C SER A 2 -1.17 -2.95 -11.01
N GLY A 3 -1.09 -3.48 -9.78
CA GLY A 3 -1.39 -2.70 -8.56
C GLY A 3 -0.50 -1.46 -8.41
N TYR A 4 0.74 -1.52 -8.89
CA TYR A 4 1.67 -0.39 -8.88
C TYR A 4 1.24 0.73 -9.84
N GLU A 5 0.79 0.38 -11.05
CA GLU A 5 0.28 1.34 -12.02
C GLU A 5 -0.99 2.02 -11.51
N LEU A 6 -1.88 1.26 -10.87
CA LEU A 6 -3.07 1.80 -10.22
C LEU A 6 -2.71 2.79 -9.10
N ALA A 7 -1.78 2.42 -8.21
CA ALA A 7 -1.36 3.31 -7.12
C ALA A 7 -0.79 4.64 -7.65
N ARG A 8 0.06 4.59 -8.67
CA ARG A 8 0.59 5.80 -9.33
C ARG A 8 -0.52 6.65 -9.93
N ALA A 9 -1.49 6.03 -10.61
CA ALA A 9 -2.63 6.74 -11.19
C ALA A 9 -3.48 7.41 -10.11
N LEU A 10 -3.73 6.74 -8.98
CA LEU A 10 -4.49 7.30 -7.85
C LEU A 10 -3.73 8.46 -7.19
N ARG A 11 -2.41 8.35 -7.04
CA ARG A 11 -1.57 9.44 -6.50
C ARG A 11 -1.48 10.66 -7.42
N ALA A 12 -1.71 10.51 -8.71
CA ALA A 12 -1.79 11.62 -9.65
C ALA A 12 -3.13 12.38 -9.59
N MET A 13 -4.12 11.92 -8.81
CA MET A 13 -5.44 12.54 -8.69
C MET A 13 -5.52 13.41 -7.42
N PRO A 14 -5.57 14.75 -7.52
CA PRO A 14 -5.55 15.64 -6.34
C PRO A 14 -6.72 15.41 -5.37
N HIS A 15 -7.90 15.10 -5.89
CA HIS A 15 -9.09 14.81 -5.07
C HIS A 15 -8.99 13.48 -4.29
N LEU A 16 -7.97 12.66 -4.58
CA LEU A 16 -7.68 11.41 -3.88
C LEU A 16 -6.41 11.51 -3.02
N GLU A 17 -5.81 12.70 -2.86
CA GLU A 17 -4.60 12.87 -2.07
C GLU A 17 -4.74 12.30 -0.65
N GLY A 18 -5.95 12.34 -0.08
CA GLY A 18 -6.30 11.84 1.24
C GLY A 18 -6.48 10.32 1.38
N ILE A 19 -6.58 9.55 0.28
CA ILE A 19 -6.87 8.11 0.39
C ILE A 19 -5.67 7.32 0.92
N ARG A 20 -5.95 6.30 1.73
CA ARG A 20 -4.95 5.32 2.16
C ARG A 20 -4.87 4.17 1.16
N LEU A 21 -3.65 3.81 0.76
CA LEU A 21 -3.34 2.69 -0.10
C LEU A 21 -2.52 1.66 0.66
N VAL A 22 -3.08 0.46 0.84
CA VAL A 22 -2.41 -0.67 1.51
C VAL A 22 -2.17 -1.77 0.49
N ALA A 23 -0.90 -2.13 0.27
CA ALA A 23 -0.55 -3.24 -0.60
C ALA A 23 -0.71 -4.57 0.14
N ILE A 24 -1.33 -5.56 -0.48
CA ILE A 24 -1.42 -6.93 0.06
C ILE A 24 -0.75 -7.88 -0.92
N THR A 25 0.41 -8.42 -0.55
CA THR A 25 1.27 -9.22 -1.44
C THR A 25 1.36 -10.68 -0.98
N GLY A 26 1.62 -11.59 -1.91
CA GLY A 26 1.95 -12.99 -1.59
C GLY A 26 3.45 -13.27 -1.51
N TYR A 27 4.28 -12.29 -1.87
CA TYR A 27 5.73 -12.39 -1.93
C TYR A 27 6.31 -11.30 -1.03
N GLY A 28 6.96 -11.71 0.07
CA GLY A 28 7.52 -10.81 1.10
C GLY A 28 8.96 -10.42 0.84
N GLN A 29 9.39 -10.34 -0.42
CA GLN A 29 10.77 -9.97 -0.74
C GLN A 29 10.98 -8.47 -0.49
N ALA A 30 12.20 -8.10 -0.08
CA ALA A 30 12.55 -6.69 0.17
C ALA A 30 12.33 -5.79 -1.05
N GLU A 31 12.46 -6.35 -2.26
CA GLU A 31 12.21 -5.65 -3.52
C GLU A 31 10.72 -5.29 -3.69
N ASP A 32 9.80 -6.17 -3.31
CA ASP A 32 8.35 -5.87 -3.37
C ASP A 32 7.97 -4.75 -2.40
N TYR A 33 8.63 -4.70 -1.23
CA TYR A 33 8.45 -3.59 -0.29
C TYR A 33 8.87 -2.25 -0.92
N GLN A 34 10.06 -2.18 -1.51
CA GLN A 34 10.54 -0.95 -2.17
C GLN A 34 9.59 -0.53 -3.31
N ARG A 35 9.19 -1.48 -4.16
CA ARG A 35 8.29 -1.19 -5.29
C ARG A 35 6.93 -0.68 -4.85
N THR A 36 6.36 -1.22 -3.75
CA THR A 36 5.10 -0.68 -3.19
C THR A 36 5.28 0.75 -2.68
N ARG A 37 6.38 1.05 -1.98
CA ARG A 37 6.63 2.40 -1.47
C ARG A 37 6.84 3.41 -2.60
N GLU A 38 7.63 3.07 -3.61
CA GLU A 38 7.85 3.92 -4.79
C GLU A 38 6.58 4.16 -5.61
N ALA A 39 5.65 3.20 -5.62
CA ALA A 39 4.35 3.36 -6.27
C ALA A 39 3.38 4.24 -5.46
N GLY A 40 3.71 4.58 -4.21
CA GLY A 40 2.92 5.46 -3.34
C GLY A 40 1.96 4.74 -2.40
N PHE A 41 2.18 3.46 -2.08
CA PHE A 41 1.46 2.79 -1.01
C PHE A 41 1.91 3.32 0.36
N ASP A 42 0.96 3.49 1.28
CA ASP A 42 1.23 3.91 2.67
C ASP A 42 1.74 2.72 3.50
N ASP A 43 1.18 1.52 3.26
CA ASP A 43 1.50 0.29 3.99
C ASP A 43 1.64 -0.92 3.07
N HIS A 44 2.35 -1.93 3.54
CA HIS A 44 2.53 -3.22 2.87
C HIS A 44 2.25 -4.36 3.84
N LEU A 45 1.33 -5.25 3.48
CA LEU A 45 0.97 -6.45 4.22
C LEU A 45 1.27 -7.69 3.39
N VAL A 46 1.83 -8.72 4.01
CA VAL A 46 2.14 -10.01 3.37
C VAL A 46 1.05 -11.00 3.72
N LYS A 47 0.65 -11.83 2.75
CA LYS A 47 -0.31 -12.93 2.96
C LYS A 47 0.35 -14.10 3.70
N PRO A 48 -0.37 -14.80 4.60
CA PRO A 48 -1.73 -14.47 5.06
C PRO A 48 -1.72 -13.21 5.94
N VAL A 49 -2.71 -12.33 5.71
CA VAL A 49 -2.77 -11.05 6.40
C VAL A 49 -3.17 -11.27 7.85
N ASP A 50 -2.32 -10.82 8.77
CA ASP A 50 -2.64 -10.72 10.19
C ASP A 50 -3.69 -9.62 10.42
N LEU A 51 -4.79 -9.95 11.09
CA LEU A 51 -5.91 -9.02 11.31
C LEU A 51 -5.48 -7.79 12.12
N SER A 52 -4.62 -7.98 13.12
CA SER A 52 -4.09 -6.87 13.92
C SER A 52 -3.14 -5.98 13.10
N ALA A 53 -2.42 -6.54 12.13
CA ALA A 53 -1.63 -5.74 11.18
C ALA A 53 -2.52 -4.91 10.24
N LEU A 54 -3.64 -5.48 9.78
CA LEU A 54 -4.63 -4.76 9.00
C LEU A 54 -5.27 -3.63 9.81
N GLU A 55 -5.70 -3.91 11.04
CA GLU A 55 -6.27 -2.89 11.94
C GLU A 55 -5.30 -1.74 12.16
N ARG A 56 -4.02 -2.03 12.44
CA ARG A 56 -2.98 -1.00 12.58
C ARG A 56 -2.86 -0.14 11.32
N SER A 57 -2.87 -0.75 10.14
CA SER A 57 -2.80 -0.01 8.87
C SER A 57 -4.03 0.88 8.66
N LEU A 58 -5.20 0.49 9.15
CA LEU A 58 -6.44 1.30 9.04
C LEU A 58 -6.50 2.44 10.06
N THR A 59 -5.85 2.32 11.22
CA THR A 59 -5.95 3.32 12.30
C THR A 59 -4.72 4.22 12.45
N SER A 60 -3.55 3.82 11.95
CA SER A 60 -2.32 4.61 12.09
C SER A 60 -2.43 5.95 11.34
N PRO A 61 -1.72 7.01 11.73
CA PRO A 61 -1.59 8.22 10.91
C PRO A 61 -0.88 7.88 9.59
N ARG A 62 -1.18 8.61 8.50
CA ARG A 62 -0.38 8.50 7.27
C ARG A 62 0.99 9.15 7.52
N HIS A 63 2.06 8.48 7.12
CA HIS A 63 3.45 8.97 7.20
C HIS A 63 3.82 9.85 6.01
#